data_AF-A0AAV8XUV8-F1
#
_entry.id   AF-A0AAV8XUV8-F1
#
_cell.length_a   1.000
_cell.length_b   1.000
_cell.length_c   1.000
_cell.angle_alpha   90.00
_cell.angle_beta   90.00
_cell.angle_gamma   90.00
#
_symmetry.space_group_name_H-M   'P 1'
#
loop_
_entity.id
_entity.type
_entity.pdbx_description
1 polymer ?
#
loop_
_entity_poly.entity_id
_entity_poly.type
_entity_poly.pdbx_seq_one_letter_code
_entity_poly.pdbx_strand_id
1 'polypeptide(L)'
;MFTAAVSNRRPQIKTLVLENRHMSVKELAQECDISTMWAHGILSDILDMKRVAARLVPKELNVLQKKHRKQVDLDMVSNQQQKSIETKLQFRPRFATVDLPGKLLRKQLFIVQWHKIFKILQGSVINIIKR
;
A
#
# COMPACT_ATOMS: atom_id res chain seq x y z
N MET A 1 -28.40 2.89 33.68
CA MET A 1 -28.84 4.17 33.09
C MET A 1 -27.67 5.15 33.14
N PHE A 2 -27.05 5.42 31.99
CA PHE A 2 -26.00 6.45 31.85
C PHE A 2 -26.69 7.75 31.42
N THR A 3 -26.47 8.83 32.16
CA THR A 3 -27.14 10.12 31.95
C THR A 3 -26.46 10.92 30.84
N ALA A 4 -27.24 11.68 30.06
CA ALA A 4 -26.75 12.53 28.96
C ALA A 4 -25.65 13.54 29.35
N ALA A 5 -25.51 13.83 30.65
CA ALA A 5 -24.45 14.68 31.17
C ALA A 5 -23.04 14.06 31.03
N VAL A 6 -22.91 12.73 31.10
CA VAL A 6 -21.60 12.05 30.99
C VAL A 6 -21.20 11.81 29.54
N SER A 7 -22.16 11.57 28.64
CA SER A 7 -21.87 11.48 27.19
C SER A 7 -21.20 12.75 26.66
N ASN A 8 -21.51 13.91 27.24
CA ASN A 8 -20.92 15.19 26.85
C ASN A 8 -19.42 15.29 27.20
N ARG A 9 -18.91 14.53 28.19
CA ARG A 9 -17.49 14.52 28.59
C ARG A 9 -16.63 13.53 27.78
N ARG A 10 -17.25 12.67 26.97
CA ARG A 10 -16.56 11.67 26.13
C ARG A 10 -15.45 12.27 25.24
N PRO A 11 -15.65 13.35 24.47
CA PRO A 11 -14.60 13.88 23.60
C PRO A 11 -13.41 14.40 24.40
N GLN A 12 -13.65 15.07 25.54
CA GLN A 12 -12.61 15.59 26.43
C GLN A 12 -11.77 14.45 27.06
N ILE A 13 -12.43 13.41 27.56
CA ILE A 13 -11.73 12.24 28.12
C ILE A 13 -10.87 11.57 27.04
N LYS A 14 -11.37 11.49 25.80
CA LYS A 14 -10.63 10.90 24.68
C LYS A 14 -9.38 11.71 24.32
N THR A 15 -9.44 13.04 24.31
CA THR A 15 -8.27 13.87 24.00
C THR A 15 -7.20 13.75 25.09
N LEU A 16 -7.60 13.78 26.37
CA LEU A 16 -6.67 13.65 27.50
C LEU A 16 -5.90 12.31 27.48
N VAL A 17 -6.58 11.20 27.20
CA VAL A 17 -5.94 9.88 27.12
C VAL A 17 -4.99 9.77 25.92
N LEU A 18 -5.31 10.43 24.81
CA LEU A 18 -4.45 10.42 23.61
C LEU A 18 -3.19 11.26 23.79
N GLU A 19 -3.29 12.38 24.51
CA GLU A 19 -2.14 13.24 24.85
C GLU A 19 -1.20 12.55 25.83
N ASN A 20 -1.73 11.94 26.90
CA ASN A 20 -0.95 11.20 27.88
C ASN A 20 -1.46 9.76 28.06
N ARG A 21 -0.91 8.84 27.26
CA ARG A 21 -1.25 7.41 27.32
C ARG A 21 -0.83 6.73 28.62
N HIS A 22 0.01 7.35 29.45
CA HIS A 22 0.46 6.81 30.73
C HIS A 22 -0.36 7.34 31.92
N MET A 23 -1.35 8.21 31.65
CA MET A 23 -2.24 8.75 32.67
C MET A 23 -2.99 7.62 33.41
N SER A 24 -2.99 7.70 34.73
CA SER A 24 -3.74 6.76 35.57
C SER A 24 -5.23 7.11 35.58
N VAL A 25 -6.07 6.11 35.87
CA VAL A 25 -7.53 6.32 35.96
C VAL A 25 -7.89 7.30 37.09
N LYS A 26 -7.06 7.39 38.15
CA LYS A 26 -7.25 8.35 39.23
C LYS A 26 -6.96 9.79 38.79
N GLU A 27 -5.85 10.01 38.11
CA GLU A 27 -5.50 11.33 37.55
C GLU A 27 -6.56 11.77 36.54
N LEU A 28 -7.01 10.85 35.67
CA LEU A 28 -8.08 11.12 34.71
C LEU A 28 -9.40 11.49 35.40
N ALA A 29 -9.72 10.80 36.50
CA ALA A 29 -10.92 11.09 37.29
C ALA A 29 -10.85 12.47 37.97
N GLN A 30 -9.67 12.88 38.42
CA GLN A 30 -9.42 14.20 38.98
C GLN A 30 -9.50 15.30 37.90
N GLU A 31 -8.84 15.11 36.77
CA GLU A 31 -8.83 16.08 35.66
C GLU A 31 -10.23 16.32 35.06
N CYS A 32 -11.05 15.26 35.07
CA CYS A 32 -12.41 15.30 34.53
C CYS A 32 -13.48 15.48 35.60
N ASP A 33 -13.14 15.71 36.88
CA ASP A 33 -14.07 15.81 38.02
C ASP A 33 -15.17 14.72 38.02
N ILE A 34 -14.76 13.46 37.85
CA ILE A 34 -15.65 12.30 37.87
C ILE A 34 -15.20 11.29 38.92
N SER A 35 -16.13 10.42 39.34
CA SER A 35 -15.76 9.27 40.17
C SER A 35 -14.82 8.32 39.41
N THR A 36 -13.85 7.75 40.11
CA THR A 36 -12.91 6.76 39.52
C THR A 36 -13.64 5.55 38.93
N MET A 37 -14.75 5.11 39.54
CA MET A 37 -15.58 4.02 39.02
C MET A 37 -16.22 4.39 37.68
N TRP A 38 -16.67 5.64 37.55
CA TRP A 38 -17.22 6.16 36.30
C TRP A 38 -16.14 6.29 35.22
N ALA A 39 -14.94 6.76 35.58
CA ALA A 39 -13.81 6.80 34.67
C ALA A 39 -13.50 5.41 34.09
N HIS A 40 -13.55 4.36 34.91
CA HIS A 40 -13.42 2.97 34.43
C HIS A 40 -14.49 2.60 33.41
N GLY A 41 -15.77 2.81 33.72
CA GLY A 41 -16.87 2.48 32.80
C GLY A 41 -16.84 3.29 31.50
N ILE A 42 -16.42 4.56 31.54
CA ILE A 42 -16.27 5.37 30.31
C ILE A 42 -15.15 4.81 29.43
N LEU A 43 -14.00 4.45 30.03
CA LEU A 43 -12.87 3.89 29.29
C LEU A 43 -13.22 2.54 28.68
N SER A 44 -13.84 1.62 29.44
CA SER A 44 -14.16 0.28 28.94
C SER A 44 -15.43 0.24 28.07
N ASP A 45 -16.52 0.84 28.52
CA ASP A 45 -17.85 0.57 27.96
C ASP A 45 -18.23 1.58 26.85
N ILE A 46 -17.72 2.81 26.93
CA ILE A 46 -18.05 3.89 25.97
C ILE A 46 -16.94 4.09 24.93
N LEU A 47 -15.68 4.03 25.36
CA LEU A 47 -14.51 4.22 24.51
C LEU A 47 -13.91 2.91 24.00
N ASP A 48 -14.33 1.76 24.53
CA ASP A 48 -13.79 0.43 24.20
C ASP A 48 -12.25 0.35 24.32
N MET A 49 -11.70 1.05 25.32
CA MET A 49 -10.28 1.06 25.60
C MET A 49 -9.93 -0.06 26.58
N LYS A 50 -8.98 -0.91 26.18
CA LYS A 50 -8.44 -1.97 27.02
C LYS A 50 -7.14 -1.53 27.66
N ARG A 51 -6.94 -1.88 28.93
CA ARG A 51 -5.66 -1.68 29.61
C ARG A 51 -4.61 -2.60 28.99
N VAL A 52 -3.56 -1.99 28.45
CA VAL A 52 -2.39 -2.71 27.91
C VAL A 52 -1.19 -2.36 28.78
N ALA A 53 -0.53 -3.38 29.32
CA ALA A 53 0.71 -3.16 30.06
C ALA A 53 1.80 -2.62 29.11
N ALA A 54 2.60 -1.67 29.59
CA ALA A 54 3.78 -1.23 28.86
C ALA A 54 4.70 -2.43 28.58
N ARG A 55 5.20 -2.54 27.35
CA ARG A 55 6.17 -3.58 27.00
C ARG A 55 7.56 -3.13 27.41
N LEU A 56 8.35 -4.06 27.95
CA LEU A 56 9.77 -3.81 28.21
C LEU A 56 10.51 -3.65 26.88
N VAL A 57 11.26 -2.56 26.76
CA VAL A 57 12.11 -2.27 25.60
C VAL A 57 13.55 -2.53 26.01
N PRO A 58 14.31 -3.39 25.29
CA PRO A 58 15.67 -3.77 25.69
C PRO A 58 16.65 -2.60 25.89
N LYS A 59 16.44 -1.47 25.18
CA LYS A 59 17.27 -0.28 25.31
C LYS A 59 16.55 0.96 24.76
N GLU A 60 16.78 2.11 25.38
CA GLU A 60 16.43 3.41 24.80
C GLU A 60 17.44 3.81 23.71
N LEU A 61 16.93 4.07 22.51
CA LEU A 61 17.77 4.38 21.35
C LEU A 61 17.97 5.88 21.20
N ASN A 62 19.21 6.28 20.94
CA ASN A 62 19.52 7.65 20.51
C ASN A 62 18.95 7.91 19.10
N VAL A 63 18.72 9.19 18.76
CA VAL A 63 18.21 9.65 17.47
C VAL A 63 19.02 9.09 16.30
N LEU A 64 20.36 9.07 16.41
CA LEU A 64 21.23 8.49 15.38
C LEU A 64 21.01 6.98 15.21
N GLN A 65 20.86 6.25 16.32
CA GLN A 65 20.60 4.81 16.29
C GLN A 65 19.22 4.51 15.68
N LYS A 66 18.21 5.32 15.96
CA LYS A 66 16.88 5.21 15.34
C LYS A 66 16.94 5.42 13.83
N LYS A 67 17.66 6.46 13.38
CA LYS A 67 17.85 6.73 11.95
C LYS A 67 18.59 5.58 11.26
N HIS A 68 19.67 5.09 11.87
CA HIS A 68 20.44 3.98 11.31
C HIS A 68 19.61 2.71 11.19
N ARG A 69 18.85 2.33 12.24
CA ARG A 69 17.95 1.16 12.18
C ARG A 69 16.91 1.30 11.08
N LYS A 70 16.27 2.46 10.96
CA LYS A 70 15.30 2.72 9.88
C LYS A 70 15.95 2.58 8.49
N GLN A 71 17.16 3.09 8.31
CA GLN A 71 17.88 2.98 7.04
C GLN A 71 18.17 1.53 6.69
N VAL A 72 18.73 0.76 7.64
CA VAL A 72 19.02 -0.66 7.45
C VAL A 72 17.75 -1.45 7.14
N ASP A 73 16.65 -1.18 7.84
CA ASP A 73 15.36 -1.83 7.57
C ASP A 73 14.86 -1.53 6.15
N LEU A 74 14.93 -0.28 5.70
CA LEU A 74 14.54 0.11 4.35
C LEU A 74 15.42 -0.54 3.27
N ASP A 75 16.73 -0.59 3.51
CA ASP A 75 17.69 -1.23 2.60
C ASP A 75 17.47 -2.75 2.52
N MET A 76 17.14 -3.39 3.65
CA MET A 76 16.81 -4.83 3.66
C MET A 76 15.52 -5.11 2.90
N VAL A 77 14.47 -4.31 3.10
CA VAL A 77 13.18 -4.48 2.41
C VAL A 77 13.32 -4.23 0.91
N SER A 78 14.04 -3.18 0.50
CA SER A 78 14.25 -2.87 -0.92
C SER A 78 15.07 -3.96 -1.62
N ASN A 79 16.12 -4.46 -0.97
CA ASN A 79 16.92 -5.57 -1.48
C ASN A 79 16.11 -6.87 -1.58
N GLN A 80 15.20 -7.15 -0.63
CA GLN A 80 14.30 -8.30 -0.72
C GLN A 80 13.34 -8.17 -1.90
N GLN A 81 12.79 -6.97 -2.15
CA GLN A 81 11.92 -6.72 -3.29
C GLN A 81 12.67 -6.89 -4.62
N GLN A 82 13.87 -6.33 -4.74
CA GLN A 82 14.72 -6.51 -5.92
C GLN A 82 15.05 -7.99 -6.15
N LYS A 83 15.50 -8.71 -5.12
CA LYS A 83 15.75 -10.16 -5.21
C LYS A 83 14.50 -10.94 -5.59
N SER A 84 13.31 -10.54 -5.13
CA SER A 84 12.04 -11.20 -5.51
C SER A 84 11.67 -10.94 -6.98
N ILE A 85 12.03 -9.77 -7.52
CA ILE A 85 11.86 -9.42 -8.93
C ILE A 85 12.89 -10.16 -9.77
N GLU A 86 14.15 -10.18 -9.35
CA GLU A 86 15.25 -10.91 -10.01
C GLU A 86 15.00 -12.41 -10.01
N THR A 87 14.57 -12.99 -8.90
CA THR A 87 14.19 -14.41 -8.85
C THR A 87 12.96 -14.69 -9.71
N LYS A 88 11.96 -13.80 -9.77
CA LYS A 88 10.86 -13.92 -10.75
C LYS A 88 11.31 -13.74 -12.20
N LEU A 89 12.34 -12.95 -12.46
CA LEU A 89 12.96 -12.77 -13.78
C LEU A 89 13.82 -13.98 -14.16
N GLN A 90 14.49 -14.62 -13.20
CA GLN A 90 15.28 -15.85 -13.36
C GLN A 90 14.40 -17.10 -13.48
N PHE A 91 13.27 -17.15 -12.77
CA PHE A 91 12.20 -18.15 -12.92
C PHE A 91 11.17 -17.75 -13.99
N ARG A 92 11.52 -16.87 -14.94
CA ARG A 92 10.87 -16.95 -16.25
C ARG A 92 11.41 -18.22 -16.89
N PRO A 93 10.57 -19.21 -17.28
CA PRO A 93 11.07 -20.32 -18.06
C PRO A 93 11.85 -19.72 -19.23
N ARG A 94 13.11 -20.14 -19.35
CA ARG A 94 13.97 -19.86 -20.48
C ARG A 94 13.34 -20.55 -21.69
N PHE A 95 12.24 -20.01 -22.20
CA PHE A 95 11.93 -20.14 -23.61
C PHE A 95 13.08 -19.43 -24.28
N ALA A 96 14.08 -20.23 -24.62
CA ALA A 96 15.18 -19.81 -25.45
C ALA A 96 14.59 -18.97 -26.57
N THR A 97 15.05 -17.73 -26.69
CA THR A 97 15.23 -17.17 -28.02
C THR A 97 16.28 -18.07 -28.66
N VAL A 98 15.85 -19.24 -29.13
CA VAL A 98 16.50 -19.89 -30.26
C VAL A 98 16.48 -18.81 -31.32
N ASP A 99 17.67 -18.37 -31.73
CA ASP A 99 17.84 -17.54 -32.90
C ASP A 99 16.94 -18.12 -33.99
N LEU A 100 15.84 -17.41 -34.27
CA LEU A 100 14.89 -17.78 -35.29
C LEU A 100 15.32 -16.99 -36.52
N PRO A 101 16.09 -17.59 -37.45
CA PRO A 101 16.39 -16.94 -38.71
C PRO A 101 15.07 -16.73 -39.48
N GLY A 102 14.74 -15.47 -39.74
CA GLY A 102 14.07 -15.08 -40.98
C GLY A 102 12.57 -15.36 -41.13
N LYS A 103 11.78 -15.48 -40.06
CA LYS A 103 10.31 -15.74 -40.19
C LYS A 103 9.36 -14.67 -39.64
N LEU A 104 9.84 -13.46 -39.35
CA LEU A 104 8.98 -12.32 -38.97
C LEU A 104 8.96 -11.16 -39.97
N LEU A 105 9.68 -11.26 -41.10
CA LEU A 105 9.63 -10.26 -42.17
C LEU A 105 8.64 -10.56 -43.29
N ARG A 106 8.09 -11.79 -43.37
CA ARG A 106 7.14 -12.14 -44.46
C ARG A 106 5.70 -11.74 -44.19
N LYS A 107 5.24 -11.62 -42.94
CA LYS A 107 3.84 -11.26 -42.66
C LYS A 107 3.55 -9.77 -42.88
N GLN A 108 4.48 -8.89 -42.50
CA GLN A 108 4.32 -7.45 -42.74
C GLN A 108 4.48 -7.10 -44.22
N LEU A 109 5.46 -7.72 -44.91
CA LEU A 109 5.72 -7.43 -46.32
C LEU A 109 4.58 -7.91 -47.24
N PHE A 110 3.91 -9.03 -46.91
CA PHE A 110 2.75 -9.52 -47.68
C PHE A 110 1.60 -8.52 -47.68
N ILE A 111 1.24 -7.93 -46.54
CA ILE A 111 0.10 -7.00 -46.46
C ILE A 111 0.37 -5.75 -47.32
N VAL A 112 1.59 -5.21 -47.27
CA VAL A 112 1.94 -4.00 -48.03
C VAL A 112 2.04 -4.28 -49.54
N GLN A 113 2.56 -5.45 -49.94
CA GLN A 113 2.62 -5.84 -51.36
C GLN A 113 1.23 -6.09 -51.95
N TRP A 114 0.34 -6.78 -51.23
CA TRP A 114 -1.02 -7.07 -51.70
C TRP A 114 -1.86 -5.81 -51.84
N HIS A 115 -1.66 -4.81 -50.98
CA HIS A 115 -2.35 -3.52 -51.10
C HIS A 115 -1.93 -2.74 -52.36
N LYS A 116 -0.65 -2.86 -52.77
CA LYS A 116 -0.13 -2.23 -53.99
C LYS A 116 -0.65 -2.93 -55.25
N ILE A 117 -0.72 -4.26 -55.25
CA ILE A 117 -1.30 -5.06 -56.35
C ILE A 117 -2.80 -4.82 -56.48
N PHE A 118 -3.54 -4.75 -55.36
CA PHE A 118 -4.98 -4.48 -55.36
C PHE A 118 -5.32 -3.10 -55.97
N LYS A 119 -4.53 -2.05 -55.67
CA LYS A 119 -4.73 -0.72 -56.28
C LYS A 119 -4.47 -0.70 -57.79
N ILE A 120 -3.50 -1.47 -58.29
CA ILE A 120 -3.19 -1.55 -59.74
C ILE A 120 -4.32 -2.26 -60.51
N LEU A 121 -4.90 -3.31 -59.93
CA LEU A 121 -6.03 -4.04 -60.51
C LEU A 121 -7.32 -3.19 -60.52
N GLN A 122 -7.62 -2.46 -59.45
CA GLN A 122 -8.78 -1.54 -59.40
C GLN A 122 -8.65 -0.38 -60.40
N GLY A 123 -7.44 0.16 -60.60
CA GLY A 123 -7.18 1.19 -61.61
C GLY A 123 -7.31 0.70 -63.06
N SER A 124 -7.00 -0.57 -63.34
CA SER A 124 -7.13 -1.16 -64.67
C SER A 124 -8.59 -1.47 -65.04
N VAL A 125 -9.43 -1.87 -64.08
CA VAL A 125 -10.87 -2.10 -64.30
C VAL A 125 -11.61 -0.79 -64.64
N ILE A 126 -11.22 0.33 -64.02
CA ILE A 126 -11.82 1.65 -64.29
C ILE A 126 -11.48 2.17 -65.70
N ASN A 127 -10.32 1.83 -66.25
CA ASN A 127 -9.90 2.29 -67.58
C ASN A 127 -10.51 1.48 -68.75
N ILE A 128 -11.05 0.29 -68.47
CA ILE A 128 -11.75 -0.55 -69.45
C ILE A 128 -13.23 -0.13 -69.61
N ILE A 129 -13.83 0.46 -68.57
CA ILE A 129 -15.24 0.91 -68.58
C ILE A 129 -15.41 2.32 -69.19
N LYS A 130 -14.32 3.06 -69.41
CA LYS A 130 -14.31 4.43 -69.98
C LYS A 130 -13.80 4.53 -71.43
N ARG A 131 -13.64 3.41 -72.15
CA ARG A 131 -13.29 3.38 -73.58
C ARG A 131 -14.51 3.06 -74.44
#